data_AF-A0A0L0F5B9-F1
#
_entry.id   AF-A0A0L0F5B9-F1
#
_cell.length_a   1.000
_cell.length_b   1.000
_cell.length_c   1.000
_cell.angle_alpha   90.00
_cell.angle_beta   90.00
_cell.angle_gamma   90.00
#
_symmetry.space_group_name_H-M   'P 1'
#
loop_
_entity.id
_entity.type
_entity.pdbx_description
1 polymer ?
#
loop_
_entity_poly.entity_id
_entity_poly.type
_entity_poly.pdbx_seq_one_letter_code
_entity_poly.pdbx_strand_id
1 'polypeptide(L)'
;KLLPGIRIVDMGIKTIANDLDNARVWFDKVRLPKDALLNRFCDIKDNEYVQVGTERMRIEVIGQRLLTGRLAIAEAALYSAKVLHMKTGK
;
A
#
# COMPACT_ATOMS: atom_id res chain seq x y z
N LYS A 1 14.64 12.47 14.26
CA LYS A 1 15.11 13.36 13.16
C LYS A 1 15.15 12.54 11.88
N LEU A 2 14.69 13.08 10.75
CA LEU A 2 14.68 12.34 9.48
C LEU A 2 16.10 12.17 8.92
N LEU A 3 16.31 11.13 8.11
CA LEU A 3 17.54 10.93 7.36
C LEU A 3 17.70 12.05 6.31
N PRO A 4 18.95 12.42 5.93
CA PRO A 4 19.20 13.37 4.86
C PRO A 4 18.48 12.99 3.57
N GLY A 5 17.93 14.00 2.87
CA GLY A 5 17.16 13.79 1.64
C GLY A 5 15.74 13.26 1.85
N ILE A 6 15.30 12.96 3.08
CA ILE A 6 13.92 12.56 3.36
C ILE A 6 13.14 13.74 3.92
N ARG A 7 11.99 14.04 3.32
CA ARG A 7 11.02 15.00 3.83
C ARG A 7 9.67 14.33 4.02
N ILE A 8 8.98 14.66 5.11
CA ILE A 8 7.65 14.16 5.43
C ILE A 8 6.78 15.36 5.85
N VAL A 9 5.52 15.35 5.42
CA VAL A 9 4.51 16.33 5.83
C VAL A 9 3.21 15.59 6.11
N ASP A 10 2.58 15.86 7.24
CA ASP A 10 1.24 15.38 7.58
C ASP A 10 0.22 15.90 6.57
N MET A 11 -0.70 15.04 6.12
CA MET A 11 -1.69 15.42 5.11
C MET A 11 -2.85 16.26 5.66
N GLY A 12 -2.90 16.47 6.98
CA GLY A 12 -3.86 17.28 7.67
C GLY A 12 -5.21 16.58 7.87
N ILE A 13 -6.23 17.43 8.00
CA ILE A 13 -7.61 17.01 8.25
C ILE A 13 -8.19 16.31 7.02
N LYS A 14 -8.84 15.19 7.28
CA LYS A 14 -9.51 14.32 6.32
C LYS A 14 -11.02 14.33 6.58
N THR A 15 -11.80 13.92 5.57
CA THR A 15 -13.27 13.79 5.70
C THR A 15 -13.66 12.77 6.76
N ILE A 16 -12.91 11.68 6.86
CA ILE A 16 -13.05 10.61 7.87
C ILE A 16 -11.66 10.11 8.28
N ALA A 17 -11.60 9.31 9.35
CA ALA A 17 -10.37 8.66 9.82
C ALA A 17 -9.23 9.65 10.16
N ASN A 18 -9.55 10.75 10.84
CA ASN A 18 -8.59 11.78 11.25
C ASN A 18 -7.55 11.29 12.27
N ASP A 19 -7.80 10.14 12.90
CA ASP A 19 -6.89 9.41 13.78
C ASP A 19 -5.73 8.73 13.04
N LEU A 20 -5.81 8.60 11.72
CA LEU A 20 -4.72 8.08 10.89
C LEU A 20 -3.72 9.20 10.53
N ASP A 21 -2.43 8.90 10.69
CA ASP A 21 -1.28 9.78 10.45
C ASP A 21 -0.79 9.76 8.99
N ASN A 22 -1.73 9.81 8.04
CA ASN A 22 -1.37 9.82 6.62
C ASN A 22 -0.42 10.99 6.30
N ALA A 23 0.71 10.65 5.66
CA ALA A 23 1.74 11.62 5.35
C ALA A 23 2.14 11.57 3.87
N ARG A 24 2.56 12.72 3.35
CA ARG A 24 3.27 12.82 2.08
C ARG A 24 4.76 12.70 2.34
N VAL A 25 5.43 11.82 1.59
CA VAL A 25 6.86 11.53 1.74
C VAL A 25 7.58 11.88 0.45
N TRP A 26 8.76 12.50 0.56
CA TRP A 26 9.64 12.82 -0.56
C TRP A 26 11.04 12.29 -0.30
N PHE A 27 11.70 11.90 -1.37
CA PHE A 27 13.09 11.46 -1.39
C PHE A 27 13.87 12.35 -2.37
N ASP A 28 14.92 13.01 -1.89
CA ASP A 28 15.90 13.74 -2.70
C ASP A 28 17.22 12.96 -2.70
N LYS A 29 17.48 12.27 -3.83
CA LYS A 29 18.72 11.49 -4.08
C LYS A 29 19.11 10.53 -2.94
N VAL A 30 18.12 9.97 -2.23
CA VAL A 30 18.34 8.98 -1.18
C VAL A 30 18.88 7.69 -1.79
N ARG A 31 19.96 7.16 -1.23
CA ARG A 31 20.57 5.89 -1.66
C ARG A 31 20.23 4.78 -0.67
N LEU A 32 19.94 3.60 -1.20
CA LEU A 32 19.70 2.38 -0.43
C LEU A 32 20.60 1.27 -0.97
N PRO A 33 20.97 0.30 -0.11
CA PRO A 33 21.66 -0.90 -0.57
C PRO A 33 20.75 -1.73 -1.49
N LYS A 34 21.35 -2.51 -2.40
CA LYS A 34 20.61 -3.29 -3.41
C LYS A 34 19.61 -4.27 -2.77
N ASP A 35 19.96 -4.85 -1.63
CA ASP A 35 19.16 -5.81 -0.87
C ASP A 35 17.85 -5.22 -0.30
N ALA A 36 17.68 -3.90 -0.29
CA ALA A 36 16.41 -3.25 0.01
C ALA A 36 15.35 -3.44 -1.09
N LEU A 37 15.75 -3.88 -2.29
CA LEU A 37 14.84 -4.16 -3.39
C LEU A 37 14.08 -5.47 -3.15
N LEU A 38 12.74 -5.39 -3.13
CA LEU A 38 11.88 -6.58 -3.15
C LEU A 38 11.94 -7.24 -4.54
N ASN A 39 12.87 -8.19 -4.70
CA ASN A 39 13.29 -8.72 -5.99
C ASN A 39 12.67 -10.10 -6.35
N ARG A 40 11.50 -10.45 -5.78
CA ARG A 40 10.85 -11.77 -5.97
C ARG A 40 10.57 -12.12 -7.43
N PHE A 41 10.26 -11.13 -8.27
CA PHE A 41 9.90 -11.33 -9.68
C PHE A 41 10.93 -10.74 -10.66
N CYS A 42 11.83 -9.90 -10.17
CA CYS A 42 12.86 -9.24 -10.97
C CYS A 42 14.03 -8.85 -10.08
N ASP A 43 15.24 -8.85 -10.62
CA ASP A 43 16.47 -8.45 -9.93
C ASP A 43 17.34 -7.59 -10.87
N ILE A 44 18.43 -7.05 -10.32
CA ILE A 44 19.45 -6.31 -11.07
C ILE A 44 20.74 -7.13 -11.07
N LYS A 45 21.20 -7.60 -12.22
CA LYS A 45 22.49 -8.31 -12.36
C LYS A 45 23.36 -7.57 -13.35
N ASP A 46 24.61 -7.29 -12.98
CA ASP A 46 25.56 -6.54 -13.82
C ASP A 46 25.00 -5.20 -14.33
N ASN A 47 24.22 -4.51 -13.48
CA ASN A 47 23.48 -3.28 -13.77
C ASN A 47 22.33 -3.41 -14.79
N GLU A 48 21.94 -4.63 -15.15
CA GLU A 48 20.84 -4.92 -16.06
C GLU A 48 19.63 -5.50 -15.32
N TYR A 49 18.44 -5.18 -15.81
CA TYR A 49 17.20 -5.79 -15.32
C TYR A 49 17.11 -7.25 -15.76
N VAL A 50 16.82 -8.13 -14.80
CA VAL A 50 16.62 -9.57 -15.06
C VAL A 50 15.31 -10.02 -14.45
N GLN A 51 14.46 -10.66 -15.24
CA GLN A 51 13.26 -11.32 -14.69
C GLN A 51 13.68 -12.57 -13.91
N VAL A 52 13.14 -12.72 -12.70
CA VAL A 52 13.37 -13.89 -11.85
C VAL A 52 12.14 -14.80 -11.90
N GLY A 53 12.39 -16.09 -12.12
CA GLY A 53 11.33 -17.10 -12.20
C GLY A 53 10.53 -17.05 -13.50
N THR A 54 9.60 -17.99 -13.63
CA THR A 54 8.72 -18.13 -14.81
C THR A 54 7.48 -17.25 -14.72
N GLU A 55 7.10 -16.83 -13.51
CA GLU A 55 5.96 -15.98 -13.26
C GLU A 55 6.28 -14.53 -13.60
N ARG A 56 5.65 -14.00 -14.65
CA ARG A 56 5.72 -12.59 -15.00
C ARG A 56 4.82 -11.78 -14.07
N MET A 57 5.30 -10.63 -13.62
CA MET A 57 4.49 -9.67 -12.86
C MET A 57 3.41 -9.09 -13.79
N ARG A 58 2.27 -9.79 -13.89
CA ARG A 58 1.08 -9.35 -14.61
C ARG A 58 0.12 -8.64 -13.67
N ILE A 59 -0.76 -7.83 -14.24
CA ILE A 59 -1.81 -7.14 -13.49
C ILE A 59 -2.69 -8.12 -12.69
N GLU A 60 -2.85 -9.36 -13.16
CA GLU A 60 -3.56 -10.42 -12.44
C GLU A 60 -2.89 -10.77 -11.10
N VAL A 61 -1.57 -10.93 -11.09
CA VAL A 61 -0.78 -11.31 -9.89
C VAL A 61 -0.83 -10.19 -8.84
N ILE A 62 -0.79 -8.93 -9.28
CA ILE A 62 -0.97 -7.76 -8.42
C ILE A 62 -2.44 -7.66 -7.97
N GLY A 63 -3.38 -7.88 -8.89
CA GLY A 63 -4.81 -7.79 -8.67
C GLY A 63 -5.33 -8.77 -7.62
N GLN A 64 -4.75 -9.97 -7.54
CA GLN A 64 -5.04 -10.94 -6.47
C GLN A 64 -4.75 -10.37 -5.08
N ARG A 65 -3.70 -9.54 -4.92
CA ARG A 65 -3.40 -8.90 -3.63
C ARG A 65 -4.42 -7.83 -3.24
N LEU A 66 -5.14 -7.26 -4.22
CA LEU A 66 -6.22 -6.32 -3.98
C LEU A 66 -7.56 -7.03 -3.71
N LEU A 67 -7.70 -8.31 -4.06
CA LEU A 67 -8.94 -9.07 -3.88
C LEU A 67 -9.33 -9.18 -2.41
N THR A 68 -8.39 -9.55 -1.55
CA THR A 68 -8.64 -9.69 -0.10
C THR A 68 -9.12 -8.37 0.51
N GLY A 69 -8.51 -7.24 0.11
CA GLY A 69 -8.96 -5.91 0.51
C GLY A 69 -10.40 -5.62 0.07
N ARG A 70 -10.78 -5.99 -1.16
CA ARG A 70 -12.16 -5.80 -1.66
C ARG A 70 -13.18 -6.63 -0.88
N LEU A 71 -12.84 -7.88 -0.57
CA LEU A 71 -13.71 -8.74 0.23
C LEU A 71 -13.92 -8.16 1.64
N ALA A 72 -12.83 -7.73 2.29
CA ALA A 72 -12.91 -7.11 3.62
C ALA A 72 -13.74 -5.82 3.62
N ILE A 73 -13.59 -4.96 2.60
CA ILE A 73 -14.39 -3.73 2.46
C ILE A 73 -15.88 -4.07 2.27
N ALA A 74 -16.20 -5.06 1.43
CA ALA A 74 -17.59 -5.47 1.20
C ALA A 74 -18.25 -6.02 2.47
N GLU A 75 -17.53 -6.87 3.22
CA GLU A 75 -18.00 -7.40 4.50
C GLU A 75 -18.20 -6.29 5.54
N ALA A 76 -17.24 -5.36 5.66
CA ALA A 76 -17.34 -4.24 6.58
C ALA A 76 -18.55 -3.34 6.26
N ALA A 77 -18.85 -3.13 4.98
CA ALA A 77 -20.01 -2.37 4.53
C ALA A 77 -21.33 -3.05 4.93
N LEU A 78 -21.46 -4.36 4.68
CA LEU A 78 -22.65 -5.14 5.09
C LEU A 78 -22.83 -5.15 6.61
N TYR A 79 -21.74 -5.33 7.35
CA TYR A 79 -21.77 -5.31 8.81
C TYR A 79 -22.21 -3.93 9.32
N SER A 80 -21.66 -2.85 8.77
CA SER A 80 -22.02 -1.48 9.13
C SER A 80 -23.50 -1.19 8.87
N ALA A 81 -24.02 -1.63 7.72
CA ALA A 81 -25.45 -1.50 7.39
C ALA A 81 -26.34 -2.28 8.37
N LYS A 82 -25.95 -3.52 8.71
CA LYS A 82 -26.66 -4.34 9.71
C LYS A 82 -26.68 -3.66 11.09
N VAL A 83 -25.54 -3.18 11.56
CA VAL A 83 -25.43 -2.50 12.86
C VAL A 83 -26.28 -1.23 12.87
N LEU A 84 -26.29 -0.46 11.78
CA LEU A 84 -27.12 0.73 11.67
C LEU A 84 -28.61 0.38 11.76
N HIS A 85 -29.08 -0.59 10.98
CA HIS A 85 -30.46 -1.07 11.01
C HIS A 85 -30.90 -1.51 12.41
N MET A 86 -30.10 -2.34 13.08
CA MET A 86 -30.38 -2.80 14.45
C MET A 86 -30.47 -1.65 15.47
N LYS A 87 -29.69 -0.58 15.28
CA LYS A 87 -29.69 0.61 16.16
C LYS A 87 -30.87 1.54 15.88
N THR A 88 -31.32 1.64 14.63
CA THR A 88 -32.37 2.59 14.25
C THR A 88 -33.78 2.01 14.25
N GLY A 89 -33.93 0.68 14.34
CA GLY A 89 -35.22 0.01 14.59
C GLY A 89 -36.29 0.22 13.51
N LYS A 90 -35.91 0.71 12.33
CA LYS A 90 -36.69 0.62 11.09
C LYS A 90 -36.09 -0.47 10.24
#